data_AF-A0A0C9ZA44-F1
#
_entry.id   AF-A0A0C9ZA44-F1
#
_cell.length_a   1.000
_cell.length_b   1.000
_cell.length_c   1.000
_cell.angle_alpha   90.00
_cell.angle_beta   90.00
_cell.angle_gamma   90.00
#
_symmetry.space_group_name_H-M   'P 1'
#
loop_
_entity.id
_entity.type
_entity.pdbx_description
1 polymer ?
#
loop_
_entity_poly.entity_id
_entity_poly.type
_entity_poly.pdbx_seq_one_letter_code
_entity_poly.pdbx_strand_id
1 'polypeptide(L)'
;MSINNLSTSTLDDAVLASIRQDVANFLHRCGLQYQDFILDEALYAECLQEAINRGFPMDGEYSIRAHMPNGVSMFCAGYAHLPDRATRMWICLLTGVSTRIDDILDDGLDLVHLHSFNENFVNCRPQGNVLLSALDELMREAHYHYSPLVANMIITSSLDSISGIMLEHGTNNMQVSTDAPSYPDYCRVLGGAASAYSLFIFPSTMQYRQFIQSMPDVMFVVNAVNDILSYYKEEIEGETTNYVSLVAASGNLTKRDALHGIIEKTMQAHHNILECLKSCPEAYDSYLGFFYGYINYHAALKRYKLEEIMLEASSA
;
A
#
# COMPACT_ATOMS: atom_id res chain seq x y z
N MET A 1 -14.36 13.42 38.22
CA MET A 1 -14.32 11.95 38.04
C MET A 1 -13.29 11.68 36.97
N SER A 2 -12.24 10.95 37.34
CA SER A 2 -11.08 10.66 36.51
C SER A 2 -11.45 9.92 35.23
N ILE A 3 -10.79 10.26 34.13
CA ILE A 3 -10.46 9.28 33.09
C ILE A 3 -8.96 9.44 32.86
N ASN A 4 -8.22 8.48 33.39
CA ASN A 4 -6.82 8.25 33.08
C ASN A 4 -6.74 7.86 31.59
N ASN A 5 -6.16 8.72 30.76
CA ASN A 5 -5.58 8.30 29.49
C ASN A 5 -4.22 7.66 29.81
N LEU A 6 -4.24 6.37 30.13
CA LEU A 6 -3.07 5.51 30.23
C LEU A 6 -3.25 4.40 29.21
N SER A 7 -2.69 4.60 28.02
CA SER A 7 -2.23 3.52 27.15
C SER A 7 -1.24 4.07 26.11
N THR A 8 -0.14 4.65 26.57
CA THR A 8 1.10 4.55 25.80
C THR A 8 1.66 3.19 26.15
N SER A 9 1.42 2.20 25.28
CA SER A 9 2.21 0.97 25.26
C SER A 9 3.65 1.40 24.98
N THR A 10 4.42 1.73 26.02
CA THR A 10 5.85 1.96 25.89
C THR A 10 6.49 0.60 25.69
N LEU A 11 6.47 0.12 24.44
CA LEU A 11 7.36 -0.92 23.97
C LEU A 11 8.78 -0.57 24.47
N ASP A 12 9.49 -1.59 24.93
CA ASP A 12 10.88 -1.44 25.37
C ASP A 12 11.70 -0.73 24.27
N ASP A 13 12.41 0.34 24.64
CA ASP A 13 13.25 1.12 23.73
C ASP A 13 14.24 0.21 22.98
N ALA A 14 14.68 -0.89 23.60
CA ALA A 14 15.54 -1.89 22.96
C ALA A 14 14.83 -2.65 21.83
N VAL A 15 13.54 -2.94 21.97
CA VAL A 15 12.72 -3.58 20.92
C VAL A 15 12.55 -2.63 19.75
N LEU A 16 12.19 -1.36 20.01
CA LEU A 16 12.06 -0.35 18.96
C LEU A 16 13.38 -0.11 18.22
N ALA A 17 14.52 -0.04 18.93
CA ALA A 17 15.83 0.05 18.31
C ALA A 17 16.15 -1.15 17.42
N SER A 18 15.77 -2.36 17.84
CA SER A 18 15.98 -3.57 17.03
C SER A 18 15.16 -3.55 15.74
N ILE A 19 13.92 -3.06 15.79
CA ILE A 19 13.06 -2.92 14.61
C ILE A 19 13.66 -1.92 13.64
N ARG A 20 14.10 -0.75 14.12
CA ARG A 20 14.76 0.26 13.29
C ARG A 20 16.00 -0.31 12.60
N GLN A 21 16.84 -1.07 13.33
CA GLN A 21 18.01 -1.72 12.75
C GLN A 21 17.63 -2.74 11.66
N ASP A 22 16.59 -3.55 11.89
CA ASP A 22 16.15 -4.57 10.94
C ASP A 22 15.61 -3.92 9.64
N VAL A 23 14.84 -2.83 9.75
CA VAL A 23 14.34 -2.04 8.61
C VAL A 23 15.48 -1.31 7.87
N ALA A 24 16.42 -0.70 8.60
CA ALA A 24 17.58 -0.05 8.00
C ALA A 24 18.48 -1.05 7.24
N ASN A 25 18.67 -2.25 7.80
CA ASN A 25 19.40 -3.34 7.15
C ASN A 25 18.71 -3.79 5.86
N PHE A 26 17.37 -3.88 5.86
CA PHE A 26 16.61 -4.18 4.65
C PHE A 26 16.86 -3.14 3.55
N LEU A 27 16.73 -1.85 3.87
CA LEU A 27 17.00 -0.75 2.93
C LEU A 27 18.42 -0.83 2.36
N HIS A 28 19.42 -1.05 3.23
CA HIS A 28 20.83 -1.19 2.81
C HIS A 28 21.03 -2.37 1.85
N ARG A 29 20.44 -3.53 2.14
CA ARG A 29 20.55 -4.75 1.32
C ARG A 29 19.92 -4.60 -0.06
N CYS A 30 18.87 -3.79 -0.18
CA CYS A 30 18.27 -3.44 -1.46
C CYS A 30 19.10 -2.41 -2.26
N GLY A 31 20.25 -1.95 -1.73
CA GLY A 31 21.05 -0.88 -2.34
C GLY A 31 20.35 0.48 -2.28
N LEU A 32 19.39 0.64 -1.37
CA LEU A 32 18.60 1.85 -1.25
C LEU A 32 19.30 2.83 -0.32
N GLN A 33 19.35 4.09 -0.72
CA GLN A 33 19.77 5.17 0.16
C GLN A 33 18.54 5.99 0.51
N TYR A 34 18.32 6.19 1.80
CA TYR A 34 17.32 7.16 2.25
C TYR A 34 17.69 8.54 1.73
N GLN A 35 16.75 9.16 1.05
CA GLN A 35 16.82 10.56 0.64
C GLN A 35 15.56 11.22 1.16
N ASP A 36 15.73 12.38 1.80
CA ASP A 36 14.59 13.21 2.14
C ASP A 36 13.87 13.59 0.84
N PHE A 37 12.59 13.23 0.74
CA PHE A 37 11.80 13.44 -0.47
C PHE A 37 10.75 14.49 -0.19
N ILE A 38 10.93 15.67 -0.76
CA ILE A 38 10.00 16.78 -0.61
C ILE A 38 9.02 16.74 -1.78
N LEU A 39 7.72 16.69 -1.47
CA LEU A 39 6.67 16.76 -2.49
C LEU A 39 6.71 18.12 -3.18
N ASP A 40 6.73 18.08 -4.51
CA ASP A 40 6.63 19.28 -5.35
C ASP A 40 5.28 19.98 -5.12
N GLU A 41 5.34 21.23 -4.63
CA GLU A 41 4.15 22.01 -4.29
C GLU A 41 3.26 22.31 -5.50
N ALA A 42 3.85 22.52 -6.68
CA ALA A 42 3.11 22.82 -7.90
C ALA A 42 2.36 21.58 -8.40
N LEU A 43 3.02 20.41 -8.37
CA LEU A 43 2.37 19.14 -8.68
C LEU A 43 1.28 18.82 -7.65
N TYR A 44 1.55 19.03 -6.37
CA TYR A 44 0.54 18.83 -5.32
C TYR A 44 -0.70 19.69 -5.57
N ALA A 45 -0.52 20.98 -5.86
CA ALA A 45 -1.61 21.88 -6.21
C ALA A 45 -2.36 21.43 -7.47
N GLU A 46 -1.66 20.93 -8.49
CA GLU A 46 -2.27 20.38 -9.70
C GLU A 46 -3.16 19.16 -9.39
N CYS A 47 -2.65 18.19 -8.63
CA CYS A 47 -3.41 17.00 -8.26
C CYS A 47 -4.64 17.35 -7.40
N LEU A 48 -4.52 18.31 -6.49
CA LEU A 48 -5.67 18.83 -5.74
C LEU A 48 -6.70 19.48 -6.65
N GLN A 49 -6.25 20.29 -7.61
CA GLN A 49 -7.15 20.96 -8.54
C GLN A 49 -7.88 19.94 -9.43
N GLU A 50 -7.20 18.87 -9.85
CA GLU A 50 -7.84 17.81 -10.61
C GLU A 50 -8.91 17.07 -9.79
N ALA A 51 -8.62 16.74 -8.52
CA ALA A 51 -9.63 16.16 -7.63
C ALA A 51 -10.87 17.08 -7.48
N ILE A 52 -10.66 18.39 -7.36
CA ILE A 52 -11.75 19.39 -7.30
C ILE A 52 -12.54 19.41 -8.62
N ASN A 53 -11.86 19.42 -9.76
CA ASN A 53 -12.51 19.45 -11.08
C ASN A 53 -13.40 18.23 -11.30
N ARG A 54 -13.00 17.08 -10.75
CA ARG A 54 -13.76 15.82 -10.77
C ARG A 54 -14.86 15.74 -9.71
N GLY A 55 -14.98 16.76 -8.85
CA GLY A 55 -16.00 16.81 -7.80
C GLY A 55 -15.73 15.85 -6.64
N PHE A 56 -14.48 15.40 -6.45
CA PHE A 56 -14.13 14.55 -5.32
C PHE A 56 -14.21 15.32 -4.00
N PRO A 57 -14.56 14.66 -2.88
CA PRO A 57 -14.74 15.33 -1.60
C PRO A 57 -13.41 15.88 -1.09
N MET A 58 -13.28 17.21 -1.03
CA MET A 58 -12.09 17.90 -0.52
C MET A 58 -12.26 18.49 0.88
N ASP A 59 -13.47 18.42 1.43
CA ASP A 59 -13.88 18.94 2.73
C ASP A 59 -14.93 18.00 3.36
N GLY A 60 -15.14 18.11 4.68
CA GLY A 60 -16.08 17.27 5.43
C GLY A 60 -15.52 15.89 5.80
N GLU A 61 -16.38 15.02 6.35
CA GLU A 61 -15.99 13.70 6.89
C GLU A 61 -15.39 12.76 5.83
N TYR A 62 -15.81 12.91 4.57
CA TYR A 62 -15.35 12.12 3.43
C TYR A 62 -14.18 12.75 2.68
N SER A 63 -13.58 13.84 3.20
CA SER A 63 -12.49 14.54 2.52
C SER A 63 -11.30 13.63 2.25
N ILE A 64 -10.78 13.64 1.02
CA ILE A 64 -9.52 12.97 0.66
C ILE A 64 -8.31 13.90 0.81
N ARG A 65 -8.50 15.18 1.19
CA ARG A 65 -7.43 16.19 1.15
C ARG A 65 -6.21 15.80 1.97
N ALA A 66 -6.41 15.21 3.15
CA ALA A 66 -5.32 14.75 4.02
C ALA A 66 -4.57 13.54 3.44
N HIS A 67 -5.20 12.82 2.51
CA HIS A 67 -4.69 11.60 1.89
C HIS A 67 -4.05 11.84 0.51
N MET A 68 -4.24 13.04 -0.06
CA MET A 68 -3.62 13.44 -1.32
C MET A 68 -2.09 13.37 -1.34
N PRO A 69 -1.35 13.62 -0.24
CA PRO A 69 0.08 13.35 -0.21
C PRO A 69 0.46 11.92 -0.61
N ASN A 70 -0.36 10.91 -0.28
CA ASN A 70 -0.11 9.52 -0.71
C ASN A 70 -0.17 9.39 -2.23
N GLY A 71 -1.24 9.92 -2.82
CA GLY A 71 -1.41 9.93 -4.28
C GLY A 71 -0.31 10.68 -5.01
N VAL A 72 0.04 11.87 -4.54
CA VAL A 72 1.07 12.73 -5.16
C VAL A 72 2.44 12.07 -5.05
N SER A 73 2.75 11.45 -3.92
CA SER A 73 3.99 10.68 -3.75
C SER A 73 4.05 9.48 -4.70
N MET A 74 2.93 8.78 -4.92
CA MET A 74 2.86 7.73 -5.94
C MET A 74 3.08 8.29 -7.36
N PHE A 75 2.53 9.47 -7.67
CA PHE A 75 2.69 10.11 -8.96
C PHE A 75 4.17 10.42 -9.29
N CYS A 76 4.86 11.11 -8.38
CA CYS A 76 6.18 11.68 -8.66
C CYS A 76 7.34 10.79 -8.23
N ALA A 77 7.11 9.84 -7.32
CA ALA A 77 8.11 8.88 -6.88
C ALA A 77 7.77 7.47 -7.39
N GLY A 78 6.69 6.88 -6.88
CA GLY A 78 6.34 5.46 -7.12
C GLY A 78 6.22 5.07 -8.59
N TYR A 79 5.53 5.88 -9.39
CA TYR A 79 5.25 5.62 -10.80
C TYR A 79 5.90 6.63 -11.74
N ALA A 80 6.98 7.28 -11.30
CA ALA A 80 7.65 8.33 -12.08
C ALA A 80 8.14 7.86 -13.46
N HIS A 81 8.45 6.56 -13.59
CA HIS A 81 8.91 5.91 -14.82
C HIS A 81 7.81 5.72 -15.86
N LEU A 82 6.52 5.79 -15.48
CA LEU A 82 5.44 5.65 -16.44
C LEU A 82 5.41 6.84 -17.40
N PRO A 83 5.38 6.60 -18.72
CA PRO A 83 5.46 7.68 -19.71
C PRO A 83 4.16 8.50 -19.78
N ASP A 84 3.01 7.86 -19.57
CA ASP A 84 1.73 8.54 -19.66
C ASP A 84 1.37 9.28 -18.37
N ARG A 85 1.31 10.61 -18.49
CA ARG A 85 0.98 11.49 -17.37
C ARG A 85 -0.48 11.33 -16.92
N ALA A 86 -1.40 11.08 -17.84
CA ALA A 86 -2.81 10.90 -17.50
C ALA A 86 -3.01 9.67 -16.61
N THR A 87 -2.35 8.56 -16.95
CA THR A 87 -2.33 7.34 -16.12
C THR A 87 -1.71 7.59 -14.75
N ARG A 88 -0.62 8.35 -14.64
CA ARG A 88 -0.05 8.73 -13.33
C ARG A 88 -1.01 9.57 -12.49
N MET A 89 -1.72 10.52 -13.10
CA MET A 89 -2.74 11.34 -12.41
C MET A 89 -3.91 10.46 -11.94
N TRP A 90 -4.37 9.53 -12.78
CA TRP A 90 -5.41 8.58 -12.40
C TRP A 90 -4.98 7.70 -11.23
N ILE A 91 -3.75 7.14 -11.24
CA ILE A 91 -3.19 6.39 -10.12
C ILE A 91 -3.11 7.27 -8.86
N CYS A 92 -2.65 8.52 -8.98
CA CYS A 92 -2.59 9.48 -7.87
C CYS A 92 -3.94 9.64 -7.18
N LEU A 93 -5.00 9.90 -7.94
CA LEU A 93 -6.34 10.09 -7.39
C LEU A 93 -6.89 8.78 -6.80
N LEU A 94 -6.69 7.66 -7.49
CA LEU A 94 -7.07 6.33 -7.00
C LEU A 94 -6.41 6.04 -5.65
N THR A 95 -5.11 6.27 -5.53
CA THR A 95 -4.39 6.09 -4.26
C THR A 95 -4.94 7.01 -3.17
N GLY A 96 -5.14 8.31 -3.44
CA GLY A 96 -5.69 9.23 -2.44
C GLY A 96 -7.07 8.81 -1.93
N VAL A 97 -7.96 8.39 -2.83
CA VAL A 97 -9.30 7.89 -2.50
C VAL A 97 -9.22 6.56 -1.74
N SER A 98 -8.42 5.60 -2.22
CA SER A 98 -8.27 4.29 -1.58
C SER A 98 -7.68 4.39 -0.18
N THR A 99 -6.65 5.22 0.04
CA THR A 99 -6.09 5.41 1.39
C THR A 99 -7.10 6.08 2.33
N ARG A 100 -7.91 7.03 1.83
CA ARG A 100 -8.97 7.60 2.67
C ARG A 100 -10.00 6.55 3.08
N ILE A 101 -10.34 5.62 2.18
CA ILE A 101 -11.27 4.52 2.43
C ILE A 101 -10.73 3.52 3.45
N ASP A 102 -9.43 3.21 3.37
CA ASP A 102 -8.73 2.36 4.34
C ASP A 102 -8.83 2.95 5.76
N ASP A 103 -8.56 4.26 5.89
CA ASP A 103 -8.60 4.98 7.17
C ASP A 103 -10.03 5.26 7.69
N ILE A 104 -11.11 4.89 6.96
CA ILE A 104 -12.51 5.07 7.44
C ILE A 104 -12.72 4.36 8.78
N LEU A 105 -12.06 3.22 8.96
CA LEU A 105 -12.15 2.41 10.18
C LEU A 105 -11.65 3.16 11.41
N ASP A 106 -10.51 3.83 11.28
CA ASP A 106 -9.85 4.55 12.37
C ASP A 106 -10.64 5.79 12.80
N ASP A 107 -11.42 6.37 11.88
CA ASP A 107 -12.27 7.53 12.14
C ASP A 107 -13.62 7.17 12.79
N GLY A 108 -13.89 5.88 13.01
CA GLY A 108 -15.16 5.41 13.60
C GLY A 108 -16.38 5.61 12.70
N LEU A 109 -16.16 5.73 11.39
CA LEU A 109 -17.23 5.79 10.40
C LEU A 109 -17.84 4.41 10.16
N ASP A 110 -19.15 4.35 9.91
CA ASP A 110 -19.88 3.10 9.70
C ASP A 110 -19.52 2.46 8.34
N LEU A 111 -19.26 1.15 8.36
CA LEU A 111 -18.96 0.33 7.19
C LEU A 111 -20.20 -0.09 6.41
N VAL A 112 -21.41 0.30 6.85
CA VAL A 112 -22.69 -0.03 6.20
C VAL A 112 -22.66 0.20 4.69
N HIS A 113 -21.99 1.25 4.22
CA HIS A 113 -21.89 1.55 2.80
C HIS A 113 -20.91 0.64 2.04
N LEU A 114 -19.84 0.15 2.69
CA LEU A 114 -18.89 -0.78 2.09
C LEU A 114 -19.53 -2.15 1.76
N HIS A 115 -20.45 -2.62 2.61
CA HIS A 115 -21.16 -3.89 2.38
C HIS A 115 -21.89 -3.97 1.04
N SER A 116 -22.39 -2.83 0.56
CA SER A 116 -23.13 -2.74 -0.70
C SER A 116 -22.27 -2.28 -1.89
N PHE A 117 -21.01 -1.91 -1.67
CA PHE A 117 -20.17 -1.29 -2.70
C PHE A 117 -20.00 -2.19 -3.94
N ASN A 118 -19.56 -3.44 -3.74
CA ASN A 118 -19.34 -4.39 -4.83
C ASN A 118 -20.66 -4.71 -5.58
N GLU A 119 -21.77 -4.88 -4.85
CA GLU A 119 -23.09 -5.11 -5.47
C GLU A 119 -23.50 -3.91 -6.33
N ASN A 120 -23.36 -2.69 -5.80
CA ASN A 120 -23.71 -1.47 -6.50
C ASN A 120 -22.83 -1.24 -7.73
N PHE A 121 -21.52 -1.50 -7.61
CA PHE A 121 -20.58 -1.37 -8.71
C PHE A 121 -20.97 -2.26 -9.90
N VAL A 122 -21.22 -3.55 -9.65
CA VAL A 122 -21.61 -4.53 -10.67
C VAL A 122 -22.97 -4.20 -11.29
N ASN A 123 -23.92 -3.74 -10.48
CA ASN A 123 -25.26 -3.38 -10.95
C ASN A 123 -25.37 -1.93 -11.49
N CYS A 124 -24.27 -1.19 -11.56
CA CYS A 124 -24.22 0.22 -11.96
C CYS A 124 -25.22 1.09 -11.17
N ARG A 125 -25.35 0.83 -9.86
CA ARG A 125 -26.20 1.61 -8.94
C ARG A 125 -25.36 2.70 -8.27
N PRO A 126 -25.97 3.82 -7.85
CA PRO A 126 -25.28 4.84 -7.05
C PRO A 126 -24.66 4.26 -5.78
N GLN A 127 -23.50 4.75 -5.40
CA GLN A 127 -22.81 4.35 -4.16
C GLN A 127 -23.38 5.06 -2.93
N GLY A 128 -23.09 4.49 -1.75
CA GLY A 128 -23.66 4.96 -0.49
C GLY A 128 -23.21 6.35 -0.04
N ASN A 129 -22.06 6.82 -0.51
CA ASN A 129 -21.54 8.16 -0.21
C ASN A 129 -20.65 8.67 -1.36
N VAL A 130 -20.23 9.94 -1.24
CA VAL A 130 -19.43 10.64 -2.27
C VAL A 130 -18.01 10.09 -2.44
N LEU A 131 -17.41 9.55 -1.38
CA LEU A 131 -16.06 8.97 -1.44
C LEU A 131 -16.07 7.64 -2.20
N LEU A 132 -17.04 6.78 -1.92
CA LEU A 132 -17.24 5.53 -2.66
C LEU A 132 -17.66 5.79 -4.10
N SER A 133 -18.41 6.87 -4.36
CA SER A 133 -18.72 7.29 -5.73
C SER A 133 -17.46 7.68 -6.50
N ALA A 134 -16.50 8.36 -5.86
CA ALA A 134 -15.22 8.68 -6.48
C ALA A 134 -14.39 7.42 -6.79
N LEU A 135 -14.36 6.43 -5.88
CA LEU A 135 -13.70 5.15 -6.14
C LEU A 135 -14.34 4.41 -7.31
N ASP A 136 -15.67 4.32 -7.35
CA ASP A 136 -16.43 3.69 -8.44
C ASP A 136 -16.07 4.33 -9.80
N GLU A 137 -16.10 5.66 -9.87
CA GLU A 137 -15.72 6.42 -11.07
C GLU A 137 -14.31 6.08 -11.55
N LEU A 138 -13.32 6.12 -10.65
CA LEU A 138 -11.92 5.80 -10.96
C LEU A 138 -11.75 4.34 -11.41
N MET A 139 -12.45 3.39 -10.79
CA MET A 139 -12.40 1.98 -11.19
C MET A 139 -12.94 1.76 -12.61
N ARG A 140 -14.02 2.47 -13.01
CA ARG A 140 -14.56 2.37 -14.37
C ARG A 140 -13.62 2.93 -15.43
N GLU A 141 -12.71 3.82 -15.04
CA GLU A 141 -11.72 4.42 -15.95
C GLU A 141 -10.52 3.51 -16.25
N ALA A 142 -10.36 2.38 -15.55
CA ALA A 142 -9.22 1.48 -15.75
C ALA A 142 -9.02 1.06 -17.23
N HIS A 143 -10.12 0.94 -17.99
CA HIS A 143 -10.10 0.59 -19.42
C HIS A 143 -9.59 1.71 -20.34
N TYR A 144 -9.57 2.96 -19.88
CA TYR A 144 -8.94 4.07 -20.61
C TYR A 144 -7.41 4.06 -20.45
N HIS A 145 -6.93 3.45 -19.36
CA HIS A 145 -5.51 3.43 -19.02
C HIS A 145 -4.82 2.13 -19.40
N TYR A 146 -5.50 0.98 -19.33
CA TYR A 146 -4.89 -0.33 -19.53
C TYR A 146 -5.65 -1.22 -20.51
N SER A 147 -4.96 -2.21 -21.07
CA SER A 147 -5.58 -3.24 -21.92
C SER A 147 -6.74 -3.95 -21.20
N PRO A 148 -7.76 -4.47 -21.91
CA PRO A 148 -8.94 -5.05 -21.29
C PRO A 148 -8.65 -6.12 -20.22
N LEU A 149 -7.67 -6.99 -20.46
CA LEU A 149 -7.27 -8.01 -19.47
C LEU A 149 -6.69 -7.38 -18.20
N VAL A 150 -5.77 -6.42 -18.35
CA VAL A 150 -5.12 -5.75 -17.22
C VAL A 150 -6.12 -4.89 -16.44
N ALA A 151 -6.97 -4.14 -17.14
CA ALA A 151 -8.05 -3.38 -16.52
C ALA A 151 -9.02 -4.27 -15.71
N ASN A 152 -9.39 -5.45 -16.23
CA ASN A 152 -10.21 -6.40 -15.47
C ASN A 152 -9.53 -6.83 -14.16
N MET A 153 -8.23 -7.13 -14.21
CA MET A 153 -7.47 -7.54 -13.01
C MET A 153 -7.31 -6.41 -11.99
N ILE A 154 -7.14 -5.17 -12.46
CA ILE A 154 -7.14 -3.97 -11.60
C ILE A 154 -8.49 -3.84 -10.90
N ILE A 155 -9.60 -3.86 -11.65
CA ILE A 155 -10.96 -3.71 -11.11
C ILE A 155 -11.24 -4.80 -10.08
N THR A 156 -10.94 -6.06 -10.38
CA THR A 156 -11.17 -7.16 -9.43
C THR A 156 -10.34 -6.99 -8.17
N SER A 157 -9.08 -6.56 -8.30
CA SER A 157 -8.22 -6.30 -7.14
C SER A 157 -8.73 -5.15 -6.26
N SER A 158 -9.37 -4.13 -6.85
CA SER A 158 -9.99 -3.04 -6.09
C SER A 158 -11.30 -3.46 -5.42
N LEU A 159 -12.07 -4.37 -6.02
CA LEU A 159 -13.25 -4.97 -5.37
C LEU A 159 -12.85 -5.88 -4.20
N ASP A 160 -11.74 -6.61 -4.36
CA ASP A 160 -11.16 -7.45 -3.31
C ASP A 160 -10.66 -6.59 -2.14
N SER A 161 -10.07 -5.42 -2.38
CA SER A 161 -9.61 -4.54 -1.29
C SER A 161 -10.74 -4.02 -0.43
N ILE A 162 -11.88 -3.67 -1.01
CA ILE A 162 -13.07 -3.31 -0.22
C ILE A 162 -13.55 -4.49 0.63
N SER A 163 -13.47 -5.72 0.09
CA SER A 163 -13.79 -6.93 0.85
C SER A 163 -12.76 -7.21 1.94
N GLY A 164 -11.48 -6.88 1.69
CA GLY A 164 -10.39 -6.96 2.66
C GLY A 164 -10.60 -6.06 3.87
N ILE A 165 -10.97 -4.80 3.67
CA ILE A 165 -11.30 -3.86 4.76
C ILE A 165 -12.43 -4.42 5.64
N MET A 166 -13.48 -4.96 5.03
CA MET A 166 -14.57 -5.61 5.78
C MET A 166 -14.12 -6.87 6.53
N LEU A 167 -13.23 -7.65 5.93
CA LEU A 167 -12.66 -8.86 6.55
C LEU A 167 -11.79 -8.49 7.76
N GLU A 168 -10.91 -7.51 7.62
CA GLU A 168 -10.05 -7.02 8.70
C GLU A 168 -10.88 -6.52 9.88
N HIS A 169 -11.93 -5.73 9.61
CA HIS A 169 -12.86 -5.30 10.65
C HIS A 169 -13.61 -6.48 11.29
N GLY A 170 -14.17 -7.39 10.48
CA GLY A 170 -14.95 -8.52 10.96
C GLY A 170 -14.12 -9.57 11.71
N THR A 171 -12.80 -9.57 11.52
CA THR A 171 -11.86 -10.47 12.19
C THR A 171 -10.98 -9.76 13.23
N ASN A 172 -11.30 -8.52 13.57
CA ASN A 172 -10.55 -7.78 14.57
C ASN A 172 -10.60 -8.51 15.93
N ASN A 173 -9.44 -8.67 16.57
CA ASN A 173 -9.23 -9.47 17.79
C ASN A 173 -9.56 -10.98 17.67
N MET A 174 -9.79 -11.50 16.46
CA MET A 174 -9.94 -12.93 16.25
C MET A 174 -8.61 -13.65 16.54
N GLN A 175 -8.66 -14.77 17.26
CA GLN A 175 -7.47 -15.60 17.42
C GLN A 175 -7.10 -16.26 16.10
N VAL A 176 -5.88 -16.01 15.64
CA VAL A 176 -5.33 -16.65 14.45
C VAL A 176 -4.90 -18.07 14.80
N SER A 177 -5.36 -19.06 14.02
CA SER A 177 -4.99 -20.45 14.19
C SER A 177 -3.58 -20.73 13.68
N THR A 178 -2.78 -21.48 14.45
CA THR A 178 -1.48 -22.00 14.00
C THR A 178 -1.61 -23.08 12.92
N ASP A 179 -2.80 -23.67 12.76
CA ASP A 179 -3.11 -24.62 11.70
C ASP A 179 -3.48 -23.93 10.37
N ALA A 180 -3.43 -22.59 10.32
CA ALA A 180 -3.77 -21.78 9.14
C ALA A 180 -2.57 -20.93 8.65
N PRO A 181 -1.45 -21.54 8.24
CA PRO A 181 -0.21 -20.81 7.92
C PRO A 181 -0.32 -19.88 6.70
N SER A 182 -1.30 -20.08 5.82
CA SER A 182 -1.54 -19.24 4.64
C SER A 182 -2.56 -18.12 4.87
N TYR A 183 -3.17 -18.06 6.06
CA TYR A 183 -4.16 -17.03 6.38
C TYR A 183 -3.60 -15.60 6.27
N PRO A 184 -2.38 -15.28 6.77
CA PRO A 184 -1.83 -13.94 6.63
C PRO A 184 -1.66 -13.51 5.16
N ASP A 185 -1.12 -14.40 4.33
CA ASP A 185 -0.93 -14.14 2.90
C ASP A 185 -2.27 -13.91 2.19
N TYR A 186 -3.31 -14.68 2.53
CA TYR A 186 -4.65 -14.52 1.98
C TYR A 186 -5.28 -13.17 2.35
N CYS A 187 -5.26 -12.79 3.63
CA CYS A 187 -5.76 -11.49 4.08
C CYS A 187 -5.03 -10.34 3.38
N ARG A 188 -3.71 -10.43 3.29
CA ARG A 188 -2.87 -9.37 2.71
C ARG A 188 -3.08 -9.19 1.20
N VAL A 189 -3.31 -10.29 0.47
CA VAL A 189 -3.65 -10.22 -0.97
C VAL A 189 -5.00 -9.55 -1.19
N LEU A 190 -6.00 -9.83 -0.35
CA LEU A 190 -7.31 -9.19 -0.42
C LEU A 190 -7.23 -7.70 -0.08
N GLY A 191 -6.77 -7.34 1.13
CA GLY A 191 -6.77 -5.95 1.62
C GLY A 191 -5.82 -5.02 0.83
N GLY A 192 -4.67 -5.52 0.40
CA GLY A 192 -3.60 -4.69 -0.16
C GLY A 192 -3.83 -4.09 -1.55
N ALA A 193 -4.91 -4.46 -2.24
CA ALA A 193 -5.07 -4.19 -3.69
C ALA A 193 -3.80 -4.57 -4.49
N ALA A 194 -3.14 -5.65 -4.07
CA ALA A 194 -1.76 -5.96 -4.45
C ALA A 194 -1.60 -6.13 -5.96
N SER A 195 -2.59 -6.74 -6.62
CA SER A 195 -2.59 -6.94 -8.06
C SER A 195 -2.72 -5.61 -8.79
N ALA A 196 -3.61 -4.70 -8.36
CA ALA A 196 -3.76 -3.38 -8.98
C ALA A 196 -2.45 -2.58 -8.96
N TYR A 197 -1.86 -2.38 -7.78
CA TYR A 197 -0.61 -1.64 -7.64
C TYR A 197 0.57 -2.31 -8.37
N SER A 198 0.61 -3.64 -8.40
CA SER A 198 1.63 -4.37 -9.16
C SER A 198 1.47 -4.21 -10.68
N LEU A 199 0.23 -4.16 -11.18
CA LEU A 199 -0.05 -3.99 -12.61
C LEU A 199 0.28 -2.57 -13.09
N PHE A 200 0.11 -1.56 -12.22
CA PHE A 200 0.44 -0.17 -12.55
C PHE A 200 1.92 0.04 -12.84
N ILE A 201 2.80 -0.86 -12.37
CA ILE A 201 4.24 -0.80 -12.60
C ILE A 201 4.56 -0.80 -14.10
N PHE A 202 3.78 -1.51 -14.91
CA PHE A 202 4.09 -1.74 -16.31
C PHE A 202 3.31 -0.78 -17.22
N PRO A 203 3.97 -0.08 -18.16
CA PRO A 203 3.29 0.79 -19.11
C PRO A 203 2.14 0.09 -19.84
N SER A 204 1.07 0.83 -20.13
CA SER A 204 -0.14 0.29 -20.77
C SER A 204 0.09 -0.30 -22.16
N THR A 205 1.15 0.14 -22.84
CA THR A 205 1.61 -0.37 -24.14
C THR A 205 2.35 -1.70 -24.03
N MET A 206 2.78 -2.09 -22.84
CA MET A 206 3.52 -3.32 -22.59
C MET A 206 2.59 -4.53 -22.64
N GLN A 207 3.03 -5.59 -23.30
CA GLN A 207 2.23 -6.79 -23.44
C GLN A 207 2.36 -7.63 -22.18
N TYR A 208 1.23 -7.99 -21.55
CA TYR A 208 1.21 -8.70 -20.27
C TYR A 208 2.11 -9.94 -20.22
N ARG A 209 2.29 -10.66 -21.33
CA ARG A 209 3.17 -11.83 -21.41
C ARG A 209 4.64 -11.54 -21.07
N GLN A 210 5.06 -10.28 -21.09
CA GLN A 210 6.42 -9.84 -20.76
C GLN A 210 6.68 -9.79 -19.25
N PHE A 211 5.63 -9.68 -18.43
CA PHE A 211 5.77 -9.55 -16.97
C PHE A 211 4.85 -10.47 -16.17
N ILE A 212 3.83 -11.08 -16.77
CA ILE A 212 2.80 -11.82 -16.01
C ILE A 212 3.37 -12.95 -15.15
N GLN A 213 4.48 -13.58 -15.57
CA GLN A 213 5.11 -14.64 -14.79
C GLN A 213 5.80 -14.14 -13.51
N SER A 214 6.23 -12.87 -13.46
CA SER A 214 6.80 -12.28 -12.25
C SER A 214 5.73 -11.75 -11.29
N MET A 215 4.46 -11.64 -11.72
CA MET A 215 3.40 -10.99 -10.94
C MET A 215 3.20 -11.55 -9.53
N PRO A 216 3.25 -12.87 -9.26
CA PRO A 216 3.13 -13.38 -7.89
C PRO A 216 4.19 -12.80 -6.95
N ASP A 217 5.45 -12.76 -7.40
CA ASP A 217 6.55 -12.19 -6.62
C ASP A 217 6.44 -10.66 -6.55
N VAL A 218 6.02 -9.98 -7.62
CA VAL A 218 5.81 -8.52 -7.62
C VAL A 218 4.73 -8.14 -6.60
N MET A 219 3.59 -8.83 -6.60
CA MET A 219 2.50 -8.61 -5.63
C MET A 219 2.97 -8.82 -4.20
N PHE A 220 3.75 -9.87 -3.97
CA PHE A 220 4.34 -10.12 -2.66
C PHE A 220 5.29 -8.99 -2.26
N VAL A 221 6.20 -8.56 -3.15
CA VAL A 221 7.15 -7.47 -2.86
C VAL A 221 6.43 -6.15 -2.59
N VAL A 222 5.42 -5.78 -3.38
CA VAL A 222 4.66 -4.53 -3.17
C VAL A 222 4.06 -4.50 -1.76
N ASN A 223 3.37 -5.57 -1.36
CA ASN A 223 2.78 -5.65 -0.03
C ASN A 223 3.86 -5.69 1.07
N ALA A 224 4.82 -6.58 0.94
CA ALA A 224 5.82 -6.82 1.98
C ALA A 224 6.74 -5.61 2.19
N VAL A 225 7.10 -4.87 1.14
CA VAL A 225 7.86 -3.62 1.29
C VAL A 225 7.06 -2.61 2.10
N ASN A 226 5.77 -2.47 1.82
CA ASN A 226 4.92 -1.59 2.62
C ASN A 226 4.88 -2.05 4.07
N ASP A 227 4.63 -3.34 4.33
CA ASP A 227 4.56 -3.91 5.68
C ASP A 227 5.90 -3.75 6.45
N ILE A 228 7.05 -3.95 5.80
CA ILE A 228 8.37 -3.78 6.41
C ILE A 228 8.60 -2.30 6.79
N LEU A 229 8.26 -1.37 5.89
CA LEU A 229 8.51 0.06 6.09
C LEU A 229 7.48 0.73 7.00
N SER A 230 6.27 0.18 7.13
CA SER A 230 5.26 0.63 8.09
C SER A 230 5.42 0.00 9.47
N TYR A 231 6.03 -1.17 9.59
CA TYR A 231 6.06 -1.91 10.85
C TYR A 231 6.54 -1.10 12.06
N TYR A 232 7.53 -0.23 11.90
CA TYR A 232 7.99 0.64 12.99
C TYR A 232 6.89 1.59 13.49
N LYS A 233 6.14 2.26 12.59
CA LYS A 233 5.01 3.11 13.01
C LYS A 233 3.89 2.30 13.66
N GLU A 234 3.60 1.13 13.10
CA GLU A 234 2.50 0.26 13.55
C GLU A 234 2.74 -0.25 14.97
N GLU A 235 3.97 -0.65 15.29
CA GLU A 235 4.33 -1.05 16.65
C GLU A 235 4.22 0.12 17.64
N ILE A 236 4.64 1.34 17.27
CA ILE A 236 4.50 2.54 18.11
C ILE A 236 3.01 2.86 18.36
N GLU A 237 2.18 2.68 17.34
CA GLU A 237 0.73 2.91 17.38
C GLU A 237 -0.02 1.79 18.13
N GLY A 238 0.68 0.70 18.45
CA GLY A 238 0.12 -0.45 19.16
C GLY A 238 -0.79 -1.30 18.28
N GLU A 239 -0.63 -1.24 16.96
CA GLU A 239 -1.38 -2.06 16.02
C GLU A 239 -1.05 -3.55 16.23
N THR A 240 -2.09 -4.37 16.39
CA THR A 240 -1.96 -5.82 16.64
C THR A 240 -2.43 -6.68 15.48
N THR A 241 -3.07 -6.08 14.48
CA THR A 241 -3.69 -6.75 13.34
C THR A 241 -2.98 -6.37 12.03
N ASN A 242 -1.65 -6.28 12.05
CA ASN A 242 -0.84 -6.09 10.84
C ASN A 242 -0.27 -7.41 10.31
N TYR A 243 0.26 -7.40 9.09
CA TYR A 243 0.76 -8.62 8.42
C TYR A 243 1.86 -9.34 9.24
N VAL A 244 2.80 -8.60 9.82
CA VAL A 244 3.88 -9.17 10.66
C VAL A 244 3.29 -9.88 11.88
N SER A 245 2.30 -9.29 12.54
CA SER A 245 1.61 -9.87 13.70
C SER A 245 0.83 -11.13 13.32
N LEU A 246 0.16 -11.14 12.16
CA LEU A 246 -0.56 -12.31 11.65
C LEU A 246 0.40 -13.46 11.31
N VAL A 247 1.54 -13.17 10.68
CA VAL A 247 2.60 -14.16 10.41
C VAL A 247 3.17 -14.71 11.70
N ALA A 248 3.44 -13.85 12.69
CA ALA A 248 3.95 -14.27 13.99
C ALA A 248 2.96 -15.21 14.71
N ALA A 249 1.69 -14.84 14.75
CA ALA A 249 0.64 -15.62 15.39
C ALA A 249 0.40 -16.98 14.71
N SER A 250 0.25 -17.00 13.39
CA SER A 250 0.02 -18.23 12.62
C SER A 250 1.24 -19.16 12.61
N GLY A 251 2.45 -18.62 12.68
CA GLY A 251 3.69 -19.39 12.68
C GLY A 251 4.18 -19.81 14.07
N ASN A 252 3.54 -19.38 15.16
CA ASN A 252 4.06 -19.47 16.52
C ASN A 252 5.50 -18.92 16.63
N LEU A 253 5.73 -17.77 16.00
CA LEU A 253 7.00 -17.06 15.95
C LEU A 253 6.96 -15.83 16.85
N THR A 254 8.13 -15.29 17.19
CA THR A 254 8.18 -13.91 17.69
C THR A 254 7.89 -12.95 16.54
N LYS A 255 7.38 -11.74 16.83
CA LYS A 255 7.17 -10.72 15.78
C LYS A 255 8.48 -10.35 15.06
N ARG A 256 9.61 -10.40 15.77
CA ARG A 256 10.93 -10.16 15.17
C ARG A 256 11.35 -11.27 14.20
N ASP A 257 11.16 -12.54 14.59
CA ASP A 257 11.45 -13.67 13.70
C ASP A 257 10.54 -13.63 12.45
N ALA A 258 9.27 -13.23 12.62
CA ALA A 258 8.35 -13.01 11.51
C ALA A 258 8.84 -11.89 10.58
N LEU A 259 9.24 -10.73 11.12
CA LEU A 259 9.80 -9.62 10.35
C LEU A 259 11.04 -10.06 9.56
N HIS A 260 11.99 -10.77 10.20
CA HIS A 260 13.17 -11.30 9.52
C HIS A 260 12.80 -12.26 8.39
N GLY A 261 11.86 -13.18 8.63
CA GLY A 261 11.36 -14.09 7.61
C GLY A 261 10.73 -13.37 6.42
N ILE A 262 9.95 -12.31 6.67
CA ILE A 262 9.35 -11.46 5.63
C ILE A 262 10.44 -10.72 4.84
N ILE A 263 11.45 -10.17 5.51
CA ILE A 263 12.60 -9.51 4.85
C ILE A 263 13.33 -10.49 3.92
N GLU A 264 13.67 -11.70 4.39
CA GLU A 264 14.36 -12.69 3.55
C GLU A 264 13.51 -13.13 2.37
N LYS A 265 12.21 -13.39 2.58
CA LYS A 265 11.27 -13.74 1.51
C LYS A 265 11.15 -12.60 0.48
N THR A 266 11.17 -11.34 0.94
CA THR A 266 11.10 -10.15 0.08
C THR A 266 12.35 -10.02 -0.78
N MET A 267 13.53 -10.23 -0.20
CA MET A 267 14.79 -10.21 -0.93
C MET A 267 14.86 -11.32 -1.99
N GLN A 268 14.39 -12.52 -1.64
CA GLN A 268 14.33 -13.62 -2.60
C GLN A 268 13.34 -13.35 -3.73
N ALA A 269 12.15 -12.84 -3.41
CA ALA A 269 11.14 -12.47 -4.42
C ALA A 269 11.66 -11.34 -5.33
N HIS A 270 12.32 -10.33 -4.78
CA HIS A 270 12.98 -9.28 -5.55
C HIS A 270 14.00 -9.87 -6.54
N HIS A 271 14.89 -10.77 -6.08
CA HIS A 271 15.84 -11.46 -6.95
C HIS A 271 15.15 -12.27 -8.06
N ASN A 272 14.10 -13.03 -7.73
CA ASN A 272 13.34 -13.81 -8.70
C ASN A 272 12.72 -12.94 -9.79
N ILE A 273 12.17 -11.78 -9.43
CA ILE A 273 11.59 -10.82 -10.38
C ILE A 273 12.65 -10.35 -11.37
N LEU A 274 13.83 -9.94 -10.87
CA LEU A 274 14.93 -9.50 -11.72
C LEU A 274 15.38 -10.61 -12.69
N GLU A 275 15.52 -11.84 -12.20
CA GLU A 275 15.88 -12.99 -13.04
C GLU A 275 14.79 -13.35 -14.06
N CYS A 276 13.52 -13.21 -13.71
CA CYS A 276 12.37 -13.45 -14.59
C CYS A 276 12.30 -12.39 -15.70
N LEU A 277 12.51 -11.12 -15.34
CA LEU A 277 12.37 -9.99 -16.26
C LEU A 277 13.64 -9.71 -17.08
N LYS A 278 14.79 -10.35 -16.80
CA LYS A 278 16.07 -10.08 -17.47
C LYS A 278 16.04 -10.15 -19.00
N SER A 279 15.15 -10.99 -19.56
CA SER A 279 14.99 -11.11 -21.02
C SER A 279 14.09 -10.03 -21.63
N CYS A 280 13.49 -9.16 -20.82
CA CYS A 280 12.59 -8.09 -21.21
C CYS A 280 13.04 -6.77 -20.54
N PRO A 281 14.06 -6.08 -21.10
CA PRO A 281 14.67 -4.90 -20.48
C PRO A 281 13.66 -3.81 -20.08
N GLU A 282 12.66 -3.53 -20.91
CA GLU A 282 11.63 -2.54 -20.60
C GLU A 282 10.80 -2.90 -19.35
N ALA A 283 10.46 -4.18 -19.18
CA ALA A 283 9.72 -4.65 -18.00
C ALA A 283 10.62 -4.66 -16.75
N TYR A 284 11.88 -5.06 -16.93
CA TYR A 284 12.90 -5.04 -15.89
C TYR A 284 13.12 -3.61 -15.36
N ASP A 285 13.32 -2.65 -16.26
CA ASP A 285 13.53 -1.24 -15.93
C ASP A 285 12.27 -0.61 -15.31
N SER A 286 11.07 -1.02 -15.77
CA SER A 286 9.81 -0.57 -15.16
C SER A 286 9.67 -1.04 -13.71
N TYR A 287 10.01 -2.31 -13.46
CA TYR A 287 10.00 -2.86 -12.10
C TYR A 287 11.03 -2.17 -11.19
N LEU A 288 12.27 -2.00 -11.66
CA LEU A 288 13.30 -1.31 -10.87
C LEU A 288 12.93 0.17 -10.62
N GLY A 289 12.42 0.85 -11.65
CA GLY A 289 11.94 2.23 -11.53
C GLY A 289 10.88 2.36 -10.44
N PHE A 290 9.89 1.45 -10.44
CA PHE A 290 8.91 1.39 -9.36
C PHE A 290 9.54 1.03 -8.01
N PHE A 291 10.38 -0.01 -7.94
CA PHE A 291 10.95 -0.48 -6.69
C PHE A 291 11.74 0.62 -5.98
N TYR A 292 12.56 1.39 -6.69
CA TYR A 292 13.25 2.55 -6.14
C TYR A 292 12.30 3.71 -5.84
N GLY A 293 11.37 4.00 -6.74
CA GLY A 293 10.37 5.06 -6.56
C GLY A 293 9.45 4.84 -5.37
N TYR A 294 9.12 3.58 -5.07
CA TYR A 294 8.20 3.21 -3.99
C TYR A 294 8.82 3.42 -2.61
N ILE A 295 10.15 3.35 -2.51
CA ILE A 295 10.88 3.70 -1.28
C ILE A 295 10.87 5.21 -1.07
N ASN A 296 11.09 5.98 -2.14
CA ASN A 296 10.95 7.43 -2.10
C ASN A 296 9.53 7.87 -1.74
N TYR A 297 8.50 7.14 -2.17
CA TYR A 297 7.12 7.33 -1.71
C TYR A 297 7.01 7.19 -0.19
N HIS A 298 7.60 6.14 0.40
CA HIS A 298 7.57 5.96 1.86
C HIS A 298 8.39 7.04 2.58
N ALA A 299 9.52 7.48 2.01
CA ALA A 299 10.35 8.55 2.56
C ALA A 299 9.66 9.92 2.50
N ALA A 300 8.83 10.18 1.49
CA ALA A 300 8.07 11.42 1.34
C ALA A 300 6.99 11.61 2.41
N LEU A 301 6.54 10.49 2.99
CA LEU A 301 5.40 10.45 3.88
C LEU A 301 5.85 10.26 5.32
N LYS A 302 5.83 11.36 6.08
CA LYS A 302 6.20 11.41 7.50
C LYS A 302 5.51 10.35 8.38
N ARG A 303 4.37 9.82 7.94
CA ARG A 303 3.64 8.75 8.64
C ARG A 303 4.49 7.49 8.86
N TYR A 304 5.44 7.19 7.97
CA TYR A 304 6.30 6.02 8.09
C TYR A 304 7.52 6.23 9.00
N LYS A 305 7.79 7.48 9.42
CA LYS A 305 8.87 7.83 10.36
C LYS A 305 10.26 7.33 9.93
N LEU A 306 10.50 7.23 8.62
CA LEU A 306 11.77 6.70 8.09
C LEU A 306 12.97 7.57 8.51
N GLU A 307 12.76 8.85 8.78
CA GLU A 307 13.77 9.74 9.34
C GLU A 307 14.28 9.26 10.71
N GLU A 308 13.41 8.73 11.57
CA GLU A 308 13.79 8.19 12.89
C GLU A 308 14.61 6.90 12.73
N ILE A 309 14.25 6.07 11.75
CA ILE A 309 14.93 4.80 11.43
C ILE A 309 16.36 5.07 10.94
N MET A 310 16.53 6.04 10.05
CA MET A 310 17.79 6.28 9.35
C MET A 310 18.80 7.12 10.14
N LEU A 311 18.32 7.99 11.05
CA LEU A 311 19.19 8.76 11.95
C LEU A 311 19.98 7.85 12.91
N GLU A 312 19.37 6.80 13.44
CA GLU A 312 20.05 5.86 14.34
C GLU A 312 21.02 4.93 13.61
N ALA A 313 20.66 4.47 12.41
CA ALA A 313 21.54 3.63 11.59
C ALA A 313 22.86 4.32 11.18
N SER A 314 22.87 5.66 11.14
CA SER A 314 24.06 6.47 10.86
C SER A 314 24.96 6.69 12.08
N SER A 315 24.50 6.26 13.27
CA SER A 315 25.21 6.42 14.54
C SER A 315 25.79 5.11 15.11
N ALA A 316 25.58 3.99 14.40
CA ALA A 316 26.15 2.67 14.68
C ALA A 316 27.31 2.33 13.73
#